data_AF-A0A6B0V1D5-F1
#
_entry.id   AF-A0A6B0V1D5-F1
#
_cell.length_a   1.000
_cell.length_b   1.000
_cell.length_c   1.000
_cell.angle_alpha   90.00
_cell.angle_beta   90.00
_cell.angle_gamma   90.00
#
_symmetry.space_group_name_H-M   'P 1'
#
loop_
_entity.id
_entity.type
_entity.pdbx_description
1 polymer ?
#
loop_
_entity_poly.entity_id
_entity_poly.type
_entity_poly.pdbx_seq_one_letter_code
_entity_poly.pdbx_strand_id
1 'polypeptide(L)'
;MSGIKLILLFCHICIVYVVGDDVRSRISQKSILQDRNDQGMAENSDVSSQEGRTKCNATKTACPRRPTKWHFNLLVGRCERDTSSFCGGKENTFENFKECQAKCEEEEIVTPEDCRMDLNKGKCEHKKKGRPKKGIHRWYFNSTNHECQRFIWYRCSGNRNNFPTKKDCMICKTAMPTTPATETPAPVC
;
A
#
# COMPACT_ATOMS: atom_id res chain seq x y z
N MET A 1 -12.44 -31.87 -58.71
CA MET A 1 -13.65 -31.03 -58.76
C MET A 1 -14.40 -31.27 -57.45
N SER A 2 -13.98 -30.64 -56.36
CA SER A 2 -14.52 -29.38 -55.79
C SER A 2 -15.96 -29.50 -55.29
N GLY A 3 -16.14 -29.43 -53.96
CA GLY A 3 -17.44 -29.50 -53.27
C GLY A 3 -17.31 -29.48 -51.75
N ILE A 4 -17.01 -28.30 -51.20
CA ILE A 4 -16.83 -27.94 -49.79
C ILE A 4 -18.14 -28.10 -48.97
N LYS A 5 -18.05 -28.50 -47.69
CA LYS A 5 -18.75 -27.83 -46.59
C LYS A 5 -18.07 -28.04 -45.23
N LEU A 6 -17.64 -26.91 -44.68
CA LEU A 6 -17.10 -26.63 -43.36
C LEU A 6 -18.19 -26.77 -42.29
N ILE A 7 -17.80 -27.09 -41.04
CA ILE A 7 -18.22 -26.46 -39.77
C ILE A 7 -18.36 -27.49 -38.64
N LEU A 8 -17.42 -27.36 -37.68
CA LEU A 8 -17.54 -27.38 -36.21
C LEU A 8 -18.57 -28.31 -35.58
N LEU A 9 -18.14 -29.11 -34.59
CA LEU A 9 -18.93 -29.33 -33.38
C LEU A 9 -18.05 -29.72 -32.18
N PHE A 10 -18.28 -28.95 -31.12
CA PHE A 10 -17.70 -28.96 -29.80
C PHE A 10 -18.02 -30.25 -29.00
N CYS A 11 -17.38 -30.31 -27.83
CA CYS A 11 -17.99 -30.68 -26.55
C CYS A 11 -17.65 -32.08 -26.03
N HIS A 12 -16.50 -32.19 -25.35
CA HIS A 12 -16.29 -33.22 -24.33
C HIS A 12 -16.81 -32.69 -22.98
N ILE A 13 -18.09 -32.93 -22.72
CA ILE A 13 -18.66 -32.93 -21.37
C ILE A 13 -18.91 -34.40 -21.03
N CYS A 14 -18.33 -34.89 -19.95
CA CYS A 14 -18.84 -36.06 -19.23
C CYS A 14 -19.02 -35.67 -17.77
N ILE A 15 -20.27 -35.41 -17.40
CA ILE A 15 -20.73 -35.24 -16.02
C ILE A 15 -20.84 -36.64 -15.39
N VAL A 16 -20.26 -36.84 -14.21
CA VAL A 16 -20.66 -37.94 -13.31
C VAL A 16 -20.96 -37.33 -11.94
N TYR A 17 -22.24 -37.36 -11.57
CA TYR A 17 -22.73 -36.99 -10.25
C TYR A 17 -22.40 -38.09 -9.23
N VAL A 18 -21.90 -37.71 -8.04
CA VAL A 18 -21.95 -38.57 -6.85
C VAL A 18 -22.45 -37.75 -5.66
N VAL A 19 -23.55 -38.23 -5.09
CA VAL A 19 -24.26 -37.75 -3.90
C VAL A 19 -23.43 -38.09 -2.66
N GLY A 20 -23.26 -37.13 -1.74
CA GLY A 20 -22.50 -37.30 -0.51
C GLY A 20 -23.37 -37.79 0.64
N ASP A 21 -22.97 -38.88 1.28
CA ASP A 21 -23.39 -39.28 2.63
C ASP A 21 -22.17 -39.27 3.57
N ASP A 22 -22.45 -38.87 4.81
CA ASP A 22 -21.57 -38.73 5.97
C ASP A 22 -20.78 -40.03 6.28
N VAL A 23 -19.52 -39.94 6.72
CA VAL A 23 -18.96 -40.71 7.84
C VAL A 23 -17.48 -40.39 8.09
N ARG A 24 -17.27 -40.03 9.36
CA ARG A 24 -16.07 -39.87 10.18
C ARG A 24 -15.08 -41.06 10.16
N SER A 25 -13.80 -40.69 10.35
CA SER A 25 -12.77 -41.37 11.16
C SER A 25 -11.76 -42.32 10.50
N ARG A 26 -10.45 -42.09 10.76
CA ARG A 26 -9.46 -43.07 11.27
C ARG A 26 -8.34 -42.32 12.07
N ILE A 27 -8.30 -42.41 13.42
CA ILE A 27 -7.53 -43.36 14.31
C ILE A 27 -6.11 -42.80 14.63
N SER A 28 -5.85 -42.29 15.85
CA SER A 28 -5.41 -42.95 17.13
C SER A 28 -3.86 -42.94 17.26
N GLN A 29 -3.15 -42.70 18.36
CA GLN A 29 -3.40 -42.74 19.80
C GLN A 29 -2.14 -42.21 20.54
N LYS A 30 -2.27 -41.49 21.66
CA LYS A 30 -1.49 -41.80 22.89
C LYS A 30 -2.17 -41.23 24.14
N SER A 31 -2.11 -42.02 25.20
CA SER A 31 -2.98 -42.05 26.38
C SER A 31 -2.46 -41.23 27.58
N ILE A 32 -3.36 -40.43 28.17
CA ILE A 32 -3.78 -40.26 29.59
C ILE A 32 -2.74 -40.49 30.72
N LEU A 33 -2.58 -39.48 31.61
CA LEU A 33 -2.77 -39.58 33.08
C LEU A 33 -2.81 -38.20 33.77
N GLN A 34 -3.99 -37.90 34.33
CA GLN A 34 -4.33 -37.19 35.59
C GLN A 34 -3.71 -35.84 36.03
N ASP A 35 -4.60 -34.83 35.99
CA ASP A 35 -5.21 -34.13 37.14
C ASP A 35 -4.57 -32.88 37.78
N ARG A 36 -5.48 -31.92 38.05
CA ARG A 36 -5.46 -30.73 38.94
C ARG A 36 -4.89 -29.39 38.43
N ASN A 37 -5.81 -28.40 38.45
CA ASN A 37 -5.68 -26.96 38.70
C ASN A 37 -4.36 -26.28 38.32
N ASP A 38 -4.44 -25.29 37.43
CA ASP A 38 -4.15 -23.91 37.84
C ASP A 38 -4.70 -22.87 36.85
N GLN A 39 -5.05 -21.72 37.42
CA GLN A 39 -5.68 -20.57 36.79
C GLN A 39 -4.74 -19.87 35.79
N GLY A 40 -5.35 -19.37 34.70
CA GLY A 40 -4.92 -18.14 34.05
C GLY A 40 -4.02 -18.29 32.82
N MET A 41 -4.63 -18.23 31.65
CA MET A 41 -4.00 -17.62 30.47
C MET A 41 -5.09 -16.86 29.70
N ALA A 42 -4.96 -15.54 29.69
CA ALA A 42 -5.85 -14.63 29.01
C ALA A 42 -5.73 -14.79 27.48
N GLU A 43 -6.86 -15.00 26.81
CA GLU A 43 -7.02 -14.65 25.40
C GLU A 43 -6.99 -13.12 25.27
N ASN A 44 -5.96 -12.57 24.63
CA ASN A 44 -6.06 -11.26 23.96
C ASN A 44 -4.81 -10.96 23.14
N SER A 45 -4.86 -11.18 21.82
CA SER A 45 -3.81 -10.70 20.91
C SER A 45 -4.26 -10.41 19.48
N ASP A 46 -5.51 -10.02 19.23
CA ASP A 46 -5.91 -9.62 17.86
C ASP A 46 -6.90 -8.45 17.74
N VAL A 47 -7.37 -7.88 18.85
CA VAL A 47 -8.35 -6.76 18.80
C VAL A 47 -7.65 -5.38 18.68
N SER A 48 -6.40 -5.26 19.13
CA SER A 48 -5.65 -3.98 19.16
C SER A 48 -5.11 -3.57 17.77
N SER A 49 -4.76 -4.55 16.95
CA SER A 49 -4.17 -4.39 15.61
C SER A 49 -5.15 -3.81 14.59
N GLN A 50 -6.44 -4.15 14.72
CA GLN A 50 -7.48 -3.76 13.77
C GLN A 50 -8.07 -2.37 14.08
N GLU A 51 -8.19 -2.00 15.37
CA GLU A 51 -8.59 -0.65 15.80
C GLU A 51 -7.53 0.42 15.47
N GLY A 52 -6.24 0.06 15.48
CA GLY A 52 -5.14 0.97 15.10
C GLY A 52 -5.17 1.35 13.61
N ARG A 53 -5.41 0.35 12.74
CA ARG A 53 -5.38 0.53 11.28
C ARG A 53 -6.61 1.26 10.73
N THR A 54 -7.76 1.12 11.38
CA THR A 54 -8.99 1.85 11.00
C THR A 54 -8.82 3.37 11.13
N LYS A 55 -8.05 3.86 12.11
CA LYS A 55 -7.73 5.29 12.25
C LYS A 55 -6.99 5.85 11.05
N CYS A 56 -6.09 5.07 10.44
CA CYS A 56 -5.32 5.49 9.27
C CYS A 56 -6.20 5.76 8.04
N ASN A 57 -7.40 5.18 7.97
CA ASN A 57 -8.32 5.27 6.83
C ASN A 57 -9.29 6.48 6.91
N ALA A 58 -9.30 7.21 8.03
CA ALA A 58 -10.26 8.29 8.24
C ALA A 58 -9.97 9.50 7.34
N THR A 59 -11.01 9.99 6.66
CA THR A 59 -10.96 11.09 5.67
C THR A 59 -11.96 12.22 5.93
N LYS A 60 -12.59 12.26 7.11
CA LYS A 60 -13.61 13.28 7.43
C LYS A 60 -12.97 14.68 7.56
N THR A 61 -13.51 15.59 6.76
CA THR A 61 -12.78 16.60 5.96
C THR A 61 -12.55 17.94 6.68
N ALA A 62 -12.65 17.98 8.00
CA ALA A 62 -12.38 19.18 8.78
C ALA A 62 -10.96 19.13 9.34
N CYS A 63 -10.10 20.06 8.92
CA CYS A 63 -8.78 20.24 9.50
C CYS A 63 -8.83 21.22 10.67
N PRO A 64 -8.83 20.73 11.93
CA PRO A 64 -8.68 21.64 13.06
C PRO A 64 -7.30 22.30 13.01
N ARG A 65 -7.16 23.46 13.68
CA ARG A 65 -5.89 24.21 13.72
C ARG A 65 -4.89 23.51 14.64
N ARG A 66 -4.12 22.56 14.09
CA ARG A 66 -3.11 21.77 14.83
C ARG A 66 -1.87 21.45 13.97
N PRO A 67 -1.07 22.46 13.59
CA PRO A 67 -0.02 22.34 12.56
C PRO A 67 1.15 21.42 12.93
N THR A 68 1.22 20.94 14.17
CA THR A 68 2.30 20.08 14.67
C THR A 68 1.98 18.59 14.62
N LYS A 69 0.73 18.20 14.38
CA LYS A 69 0.31 16.79 14.33
C LYS A 69 0.68 16.13 13.01
N TRP A 70 0.63 14.81 13.01
CA TRP A 70 0.86 13.95 11.85
C TRP A 70 -0.40 13.17 11.47
N HIS A 71 -0.53 12.81 10.21
CA HIS A 71 -1.59 11.93 9.71
C HIS A 71 -1.05 11.01 8.64
N PHE A 72 -1.73 9.89 8.42
CA PHE A 72 -1.45 8.99 7.31
C PHE A 72 -2.17 9.46 6.03
N ASN A 73 -1.40 9.80 5.00
CA ASN A 73 -1.91 10.15 3.68
C ASN A 73 -2.12 8.89 2.84
N LEU A 74 -3.34 8.35 2.86
CA LEU A 74 -3.76 7.17 2.09
C LEU A 74 -3.55 7.30 0.58
N LEU A 75 -3.52 8.52 0.03
CA LEU A 75 -3.41 8.72 -1.42
C LEU A 75 -2.01 8.41 -1.96
N VAL A 76 -1.00 8.45 -1.08
CA VAL A 76 0.39 8.15 -1.41
C VAL A 76 0.99 7.09 -0.49
N GLY A 77 0.28 6.70 0.58
CA GLY A 77 0.70 5.67 1.52
C GLY A 77 1.80 6.10 2.49
N ARG A 78 1.85 7.37 2.91
CA ARG A 78 2.87 7.87 3.86
C ARG A 78 2.32 8.79 4.94
N CYS A 79 2.99 8.86 6.08
CA CYS A 79 2.77 9.79 7.16
C CYS A 79 3.28 11.19 6.81
N GLU A 80 2.41 12.19 6.90
CA GLU A 80 2.70 13.59 6.59
C GLU A 80 2.31 14.51 7.76
N ARG A 81 3.00 15.64 7.90
CA ARG A 81 2.63 16.68 8.87
C ARG A 81 1.33 17.36 8.45
N ASP A 82 0.47 17.64 9.41
CA ASP A 82 -0.76 18.39 9.22
C ASP A 82 -0.48 19.80 8.69
N THR A 83 -1.32 20.24 7.78
CA THR A 83 -1.40 21.63 7.32
C THR A 83 -2.82 22.15 7.53
N SER A 84 -3.02 23.45 7.36
CA SER A 84 -4.36 24.07 7.45
C SER A 84 -5.37 23.53 6.43
N SER A 85 -4.90 22.89 5.35
CA SER A 85 -5.75 22.42 4.24
C SER A 85 -5.56 20.95 3.87
N PHE A 86 -4.70 20.24 4.59
CA PHE A 86 -4.37 18.84 4.35
C PHE A 86 -3.98 18.16 5.66
N CYS A 87 -4.85 17.28 6.13
CA CYS A 87 -4.76 16.59 7.41
C CYS A 87 -5.65 15.33 7.38
N GLY A 88 -5.55 14.48 8.40
CA GLY A 88 -6.40 13.29 8.57
C GLY A 88 -7.72 13.50 9.34
N GLY A 89 -8.11 14.75 9.64
CA GLY A 89 -9.36 15.01 10.38
C GLY A 89 -9.26 14.62 11.86
N LYS A 90 -10.37 14.35 12.55
CA LYS A 90 -10.33 14.16 14.02
C LYS A 90 -9.63 12.87 14.48
N GLU A 91 -9.66 11.82 13.66
CA GLU A 91 -9.26 10.46 14.06
C GLU A 91 -7.87 10.07 13.54
N ASN A 92 -7.56 10.33 12.27
CA ASN A 92 -6.25 10.09 11.67
C ASN A 92 -5.29 11.23 12.08
N THR A 93 -4.92 11.24 13.36
CA THR A 93 -4.05 12.25 13.97
C THR A 93 -3.12 11.58 14.98
N PHE A 94 -1.84 11.91 14.88
CA PHE A 94 -0.77 11.34 15.70
C PHE A 94 0.12 12.46 16.25
N GLU A 95 0.74 12.22 17.41
CA GLU A 95 1.58 13.23 18.07
C GLU A 95 2.88 13.47 17.31
N ASN A 96 3.44 12.42 16.74
CA ASN A 96 4.73 12.47 16.06
C ASN A 96 4.78 11.47 14.90
N PHE A 97 5.80 11.64 14.05
CA PHE A 97 6.03 10.80 12.88
C PHE A 97 6.14 9.32 13.22
N LYS A 98 6.89 8.97 14.27
CA LYS A 98 7.15 7.57 14.67
C LYS A 98 5.87 6.86 15.11
N GLU A 99 4.98 7.55 15.81
CA GLU A 99 3.67 7.01 16.18
C GLU A 99 2.80 6.73 14.95
N CYS A 100 2.73 7.68 14.01
CA CYS A 100 2.00 7.50 12.76
C CYS A 100 2.55 6.30 11.97
N GLN A 101 3.87 6.24 11.80
CA GLN A 101 4.54 5.18 11.06
C GLN A 101 4.24 3.81 11.67
N ALA A 102 4.49 3.62 12.98
CA ALA A 102 4.26 2.35 13.65
C ALA A 102 2.82 1.83 13.56
N LYS A 103 1.84 2.74 13.43
CA LYS A 103 0.42 2.39 13.33
C LYS A 103 -0.09 2.21 11.89
N CYS A 104 0.50 2.91 10.92
CA CYS A 104 -0.04 3.03 9.57
C CYS A 104 0.89 2.56 8.45
N GLU A 105 2.19 2.44 8.69
CA GLU A 105 3.20 1.99 7.73
C GLU A 105 3.86 0.72 8.27
N GLU A 106 3.63 -0.43 7.62
CA GLU A 106 4.08 -1.73 8.11
C GLU A 106 5.61 -1.85 8.19
N GLU A 107 6.41 -1.28 7.26
CA GLU A 107 7.88 -1.03 7.38
C GLU A 107 8.40 -0.01 6.30
N GLU A 108 9.66 0.46 6.49
CA GLU A 108 10.51 1.46 5.79
C GLU A 108 9.93 2.77 5.19
N ILE A 109 10.61 3.89 5.50
CA ILE A 109 10.17 5.28 5.22
C ILE A 109 10.16 5.61 3.73
N VAL A 110 11.12 5.10 2.94
CA VAL A 110 11.24 5.24 1.47
C VAL A 110 12.02 4.04 0.91
N THR A 111 11.39 3.20 0.10
CA THR A 111 12.05 2.02 -0.49
C THR A 111 12.60 2.30 -1.89
N PRO A 112 13.55 1.48 -2.40
CA PRO A 112 13.97 1.56 -3.79
C PRO A 112 12.80 1.43 -4.78
N GLU A 113 11.79 0.62 -4.45
CA GLU A 113 10.58 0.42 -5.27
C GLU A 113 9.76 1.70 -5.35
N ASP A 114 9.61 2.42 -4.22
CA ASP A 114 8.98 3.73 -4.20
C ASP A 114 9.68 4.70 -5.15
N CYS A 115 11.01 4.70 -5.15
CA CYS A 115 11.84 5.59 -5.95
C CYS A 115 11.82 5.28 -7.46
N ARG A 116 11.44 4.05 -7.83
CA ARG A 116 11.30 3.62 -9.23
C ARG A 116 9.91 3.89 -9.79
N MET A 117 8.90 4.20 -8.97
CA MET A 117 7.55 4.46 -9.47
C MET A 117 7.51 5.73 -10.34
N ASP A 118 6.66 5.73 -11.36
CA ASP A 118 6.51 6.88 -12.26
C ASP A 118 5.93 8.13 -11.57
N LEU A 119 6.14 9.30 -12.18
CA LEU A 119 5.49 10.53 -11.77
C LEU A 119 3.96 10.41 -11.83
N ASN A 120 3.30 10.54 -10.69
CA ASN A 120 1.85 10.54 -10.60
C ASN A 120 1.30 11.89 -10.12
N LYS A 121 0.82 12.72 -11.05
CA LYS A 121 0.19 14.03 -10.75
C LYS A 121 -1.15 13.91 -10.03
N GLY A 122 -1.74 12.71 -9.98
CA GLY A 122 -3.08 12.46 -9.47
C GLY A 122 -4.15 12.79 -10.51
N LYS A 123 -5.04 11.85 -10.80
CA LYS A 123 -6.22 12.07 -11.65
C LYS A 123 -7.43 12.28 -10.75
N CYS A 124 -7.96 13.49 -10.74
CA CYS A 124 -9.18 13.80 -10.01
C CYS A 124 -10.39 13.59 -10.90
N GLU A 125 -11.41 12.92 -10.37
CA GLU A 125 -12.73 12.93 -11.01
C GLU A 125 -13.32 14.33 -11.02
N HIS A 126 -13.99 14.67 -12.13
CA HIS A 126 -14.71 15.93 -12.25
C HIS A 126 -15.91 15.93 -11.31
N LYS A 127 -15.87 16.80 -10.31
CA LYS A 127 -17.04 17.02 -9.46
C LYS A 127 -18.09 17.82 -10.22
N LYS A 128 -19.35 17.37 -10.19
CA LYS A 128 -20.50 18.12 -10.74
C LYS A 128 -20.74 19.45 -10.01
N LYS A 129 -20.32 19.56 -8.74
CA LYS A 129 -20.49 20.74 -7.87
C LYS A 129 -19.27 20.95 -6.97
N GLY A 130 -19.01 22.21 -6.60
CA GLY A 130 -17.93 22.61 -5.70
C GLY A 130 -16.64 23.02 -6.41
N ARG A 131 -15.77 23.73 -5.70
CA ARG A 131 -14.49 24.19 -6.27
C ARG A 131 -13.53 22.99 -6.46
N PRO A 132 -12.77 22.96 -7.58
CA PRO A 132 -11.71 21.97 -7.75
C PRO A 132 -10.68 22.03 -6.62
N LYS A 133 -10.08 20.87 -6.28
CA LYS A 133 -8.94 20.85 -5.36
C LYS A 133 -7.77 21.58 -6.01
N LYS A 134 -7.28 22.67 -5.40
CA LYS A 134 -6.11 23.42 -5.88
C LYS A 134 -4.85 22.55 -5.79
N GLY A 135 -4.11 22.26 -6.85
CA GLY A 135 -2.88 21.46 -6.75
C GLY A 135 -1.84 22.00 -5.75
N ILE A 136 -1.00 21.13 -5.19
CA ILE A 136 0.12 21.50 -4.29
C ILE A 136 1.45 21.06 -4.88
N HIS A 137 2.52 21.77 -4.51
CA HIS A 137 3.87 21.39 -4.89
C HIS A 137 4.36 20.19 -4.08
N ARG A 138 4.94 19.23 -4.78
CA ARG A 138 5.56 18.01 -4.26
C ARG A 138 6.86 17.75 -4.99
N TRP A 139 7.62 16.78 -4.50
CA TRP A 139 8.85 16.28 -5.11
C TRP A 139 8.65 14.83 -5.52
N TYR A 140 9.19 14.45 -6.66
CA TYR A 140 9.31 13.04 -7.07
C TYR A 140 10.75 12.78 -7.48
N PHE A 141 11.17 11.54 -7.37
CA PHE A 141 12.45 11.08 -7.86
C PHE A 141 12.33 10.67 -9.32
N ASN A 142 13.11 11.32 -10.18
CA ASN A 142 13.27 10.91 -11.56
C ASN A 142 14.41 9.89 -11.63
N SER A 143 14.04 8.62 -11.84
CA SER A 143 14.98 7.50 -11.88
C SER A 143 15.88 7.51 -13.12
N THR A 144 15.46 8.16 -14.21
CA THR A 144 16.24 8.24 -15.45
C THR A 144 17.49 9.10 -15.30
N ASN A 145 17.39 10.22 -14.59
CA ASN A 145 18.51 11.15 -14.40
C ASN A 145 19.01 11.21 -12.94
N HIS A 146 18.44 10.40 -12.06
CA HIS A 146 18.77 10.35 -10.63
C HIS A 146 18.59 11.69 -9.89
N GLU A 147 17.51 12.43 -10.20
CA GLU A 147 17.23 13.74 -9.61
C GLU A 147 15.85 13.87 -8.98
N CYS A 148 15.79 14.64 -7.89
CA CYS A 148 14.53 15.07 -7.30
C CYS A 148 13.97 16.28 -8.03
N GLN A 149 12.81 16.13 -8.64
CA GLN A 149 12.15 17.17 -9.43
C GLN A 149 10.81 17.58 -8.79
N ARG A 150 10.50 18.87 -8.88
CA ARG A 150 9.26 19.43 -8.31
C ARG A 150 8.11 19.26 -9.29
N PHE A 151 6.95 18.84 -8.80
CA PHE A 151 5.73 18.72 -9.60
C PHE A 151 4.49 19.25 -8.86
N ILE A 152 3.36 19.33 -9.57
CA ILE A 152 2.06 19.67 -8.99
C ILE A 152 1.25 18.37 -8.81
N TRP A 153 0.84 18.12 -7.57
CA TRP A 153 -0.03 17.00 -7.20
C TRP A 153 -1.45 17.49 -6.86
N TYR A 154 -2.46 16.87 -7.46
CA TYR A 154 -3.87 17.30 -7.35
C TYR A 154 -4.64 16.70 -6.17
N ARG A 155 -4.02 15.83 -5.35
CA ARG A 155 -4.61 15.24 -4.12
C ARG A 155 -5.88 14.41 -4.36
N CYS A 156 -5.85 13.49 -5.32
CA CYS A 156 -6.95 12.57 -5.59
C CYS A 156 -6.51 11.12 -5.75
N SER A 157 -5.44 10.88 -6.52
CA SER A 157 -4.72 9.62 -6.59
C SER A 157 -3.23 9.92 -6.49
N GLY A 158 -2.39 8.90 -6.30
CA GLY A 158 -0.96 9.08 -6.18
C GLY A 158 -0.26 7.74 -6.04
N ASN A 159 1.06 7.81 -5.86
CA ASN A 159 1.90 6.67 -5.50
C ASN A 159 2.96 7.16 -4.50
N ARG A 160 3.80 6.23 -4.03
CA ARG A 160 4.80 6.51 -2.99
C ARG A 160 5.95 7.39 -3.49
N ASN A 161 6.16 7.55 -4.80
CA ASN A 161 7.09 8.54 -5.37
C ASN A 161 6.53 9.98 -5.32
N ASN A 162 6.15 10.43 -4.12
CA ASN A 162 5.53 11.71 -3.88
C ASN A 162 5.92 12.20 -2.49
N PHE A 163 6.81 13.18 -2.46
CA PHE A 163 7.45 13.64 -1.24
C PHE A 163 7.07 15.10 -0.93
N PRO A 164 6.82 15.44 0.34
CA PRO A 164 6.48 16.80 0.73
C PRO A 164 7.69 17.74 0.65
N THR A 165 8.91 17.25 0.87
CA THR A 165 10.14 18.05 0.80
C THR A 165 11.18 17.45 -0.14
N LYS A 166 12.10 18.31 -0.63
CA LYS A 166 13.26 17.85 -1.40
C LYS A 166 14.11 16.87 -0.60
N LYS A 167 14.27 17.11 0.71
CA LYS A 167 15.09 16.27 1.59
C LYS A 167 14.56 14.83 1.65
N ASP A 168 13.25 14.66 1.76
CA ASP A 168 12.62 13.33 1.80
C ASP A 168 12.81 12.61 0.46
N CYS A 169 12.65 13.33 -0.67
CA CYS A 169 12.93 12.77 -1.99
C CYS A 169 14.39 12.34 -2.15
N MET A 170 15.34 13.11 -1.60
CA MET A 170 16.77 12.83 -1.78
C MET A 170 17.21 11.51 -1.13
N ILE A 171 16.41 10.93 -0.23
CA ILE A 171 16.59 9.57 0.30
C ILE A 171 16.63 8.55 -0.86
N CYS A 172 15.91 8.80 -1.95
CA CYS A 172 15.95 7.95 -3.14
C CYS A 172 17.33 7.86 -3.80
N LYS A 173 18.20 8.88 -3.64
CA LYS A 173 19.57 8.81 -4.15
C LYS A 173 20.41 7.78 -3.43
N THR A 174 20.13 7.54 -2.15
CA THR A 174 20.83 6.52 -1.36
C THR A 174 20.14 5.16 -1.47
N ALA A 175 18.81 5.14 -1.65
CA ALA A 175 18.04 3.90 -1.79
C ALA A 175 18.24 3.22 -3.16
N MET A 176 18.54 3.97 -4.22
CA MET A 176 18.84 3.39 -5.52
C MET A 176 20.35 3.32 -5.74
N PRO A 177 20.98 2.14 -5.54
CA PRO A 177 22.35 1.96 -5.99
C PRO A 177 22.37 2.17 -7.50
N THR A 178 23.16 3.14 -7.97
CA THR A 178 23.53 3.22 -9.37
C THR A 178 24.18 1.88 -9.68
N THR A 179 23.53 1.03 -10.48
CA THR A 179 24.24 -0.11 -11.06
C THR A 179 25.48 0.49 -11.72
N PRO A 180 26.71 0.13 -11.31
CA PRO A 180 27.87 0.52 -12.07
C PRO A 180 27.58 0.02 -13.47
N ALA A 181 27.64 0.90 -14.47
CA ALA A 181 27.55 0.50 -15.86
C ALA A 181 28.47 -0.71 -15.99
N THR A 182 27.89 -1.88 -16.25
CA THR A 182 28.68 -3.08 -16.53
C THR A 182 29.57 -2.67 -17.69
N GLU A 183 30.84 -2.43 -17.40
CA GLU A 183 31.87 -2.27 -18.41
C GLU A 183 31.75 -3.51 -19.27
N THR A 184 31.12 -3.35 -20.43
CA THR A 184 31.27 -4.33 -21.50
C THR A 184 32.77 -4.28 -21.78
N PRO A 185 33.54 -5.34 -21.49
CA PRO A 185 34.96 -5.31 -21.78
C PRO A 185 35.09 -5.01 -23.27
N ALA A 186 35.86 -3.98 -23.59
CA ALA A 186 36.15 -3.62 -24.97
C ALA A 186 36.63 -4.89 -25.69
N PRO A 187 36.19 -5.14 -26.94
CA PRO A 187 36.69 -6.27 -27.69
C PRO A 187 38.21 -6.15 -27.75
N VAL A 188 38.89 -7.15 -27.21
CA VAL A 188 40.35 -7.24 -27.25
C VAL A 188 40.73 -7.36 -28.73
N CYS A 189 41.49 -6.39 -29.23
CA CYS A 189 42.04 -6.37 -30.58
C CYS A 189 43.03 -7.51 -30.80
#